data_AF-A0A536LB49-F1
#
_entry.id   AF-A0A536LB49-F1
#
_cell.length_a   1.000
_cell.length_b   1.000
_cell.length_c   1.000
_cell.angle_alpha   90.00
_cell.angle_beta   90.00
_cell.angle_gamma   90.00
#
_symmetry.space_group_name_H-M   'P 1'
#
loop_
_entity.id
_entity.type
_entity.pdbx_description
1 polymer ?
#
loop_
_entity_poly.entity_id
_entity_poly.type
_entity_poly.pdbx_seq_one_letter_code
_entity_poly.pdbx_strand_id
1 'polypeptide(L)'
;MEPLDFTKRIIDFNRLMEGENRDSYDARDIAHWRAVYTEMIAFKEGLLAETREKIRKVPETERELGGIDIPFLTAEMQRLKRGLEFWESRPGEGI
;
A
#
# COMPACT_ATOMS: atom_id res chain seq x y z
N MET A 1 4.83 15.41 -18.61
CA MET A 1 3.84 14.42 -18.15
C MET A 1 4.02 14.34 -16.65
N GLU A 2 3.01 14.69 -15.87
CA GLU A 2 3.10 14.72 -14.40
C GLU A 2 3.28 13.28 -13.85
N PRO A 3 4.16 13.06 -12.87
CA PRO A 3 4.40 11.72 -12.27
C PRO A 3 3.13 11.04 -11.73
N LEU A 4 2.13 11.84 -11.34
CA LEU A 4 0.83 11.39 -10.83
C LEU A 4 -0.07 10.73 -11.89
N ASP A 5 0.05 11.10 -13.18
CA ASP A 5 -0.76 10.51 -14.25
C ASP A 5 -0.26 9.13 -14.66
N PHE A 6 1.05 8.90 -14.58
CA PHE A 6 1.66 7.60 -14.86
C PHE A 6 1.32 6.56 -13.80
N THR A 7 1.36 6.94 -12.52
CA THR A 7 1.03 6.05 -11.40
C THR A 7 -0.41 5.56 -11.43
N LYS A 8 -1.36 6.42 -11.82
CA LYS A 8 -2.77 6.04 -12.01
C LYS A 8 -3.00 5.00 -13.12
N ARG A 9 -2.08 4.90 -14.08
CA ARG A 9 -2.17 3.93 -15.18
C ARG A 9 -1.59 2.56 -14.85
N ILE A 10 -0.71 2.49 -13.85
CA ILE A 10 0.02 1.26 -13.48
C ILE A 10 -0.55 0.63 -12.22
N ILE A 11 -1.07 1.45 -11.30
CA ILE A 11 -1.67 0.98 -10.06
C ILE A 11 -3.17 0.89 -10.25
N ASP A 12 -3.69 -0.34 -10.23
CA ASP A 12 -5.11 -0.58 -10.03
C ASP A 12 -5.46 -0.35 -8.56
N PHE A 13 -5.99 0.83 -8.25
CA PHE A 13 -6.39 1.21 -6.90
C PHE A 13 -7.59 0.41 -6.35
N ASN A 14 -8.30 -0.32 -7.21
CA ASN A 14 -9.42 -1.18 -6.81
C ASN A 14 -9.02 -2.65 -6.68
N ARG A 15 -7.79 -3.01 -7.08
CA ARG A 15 -7.28 -4.38 -6.96
C ARG A 15 -7.33 -4.84 -5.50
N LEU A 16 -7.88 -6.01 -5.28
CA LEU A 16 -7.87 -6.68 -3.99
C LEU A 16 -6.55 -7.43 -3.75
N MET A 17 -6.26 -7.76 -2.50
CA MET A 17 -5.21 -8.74 -2.20
C MET A 17 -5.63 -10.11 -2.75
N GLU A 18 -4.66 -10.94 -3.14
CA GLU A 18 -4.97 -12.26 -3.66
C GLU A 18 -5.70 -13.10 -2.61
N GLY A 19 -6.88 -13.62 -2.95
CA GLY A 19 -7.74 -14.36 -2.02
C GLY A 19 -8.63 -13.49 -1.12
N GLU A 20 -8.52 -12.16 -1.18
CA GLU A 20 -9.39 -11.27 -0.40
C GLU A 20 -10.83 -11.32 -0.92
N ASN A 21 -11.76 -11.60 -0.02
CA ASN A 21 -13.20 -11.55 -0.29
C ASN A 21 -13.85 -10.45 0.57
N ARG A 22 -14.15 -9.30 -0.04
CA ARG A 22 -14.79 -8.16 0.63
C ARG A 22 -16.24 -8.39 1.02
N ASP A 23 -16.86 -9.48 0.56
CA ASP A 23 -18.21 -9.86 0.99
C ASP A 23 -18.20 -10.74 2.25
N SER A 24 -17.02 -11.08 2.80
CA SER A 24 -16.92 -11.86 4.04
C SER A 24 -17.31 -11.03 5.27
N TYR A 25 -18.12 -11.66 6.13
CA TYR A 25 -18.50 -11.17 7.46
C TYR A 25 -17.99 -12.08 8.58
N ASP A 26 -17.16 -13.09 8.25
CA ASP A 26 -16.52 -13.95 9.26
C ASP A 26 -15.50 -13.13 10.04
N ALA A 27 -15.57 -13.18 11.37
CA ALA A 27 -14.70 -12.37 12.22
C ALA A 27 -13.21 -12.73 12.10
N ARG A 28 -12.90 -14.00 11.80
CA ARG A 28 -11.52 -14.44 11.58
C ARG A 28 -11.00 -13.93 10.25
N ASP A 29 -11.84 -13.89 9.21
CA ASP A 29 -11.48 -13.26 7.93
C ASP A 29 -11.21 -11.76 8.11
N ILE A 30 -12.08 -11.05 8.85
CA ILE A 30 -11.88 -9.63 9.16
C ILE A 30 -10.57 -9.41 9.92
N ALA A 31 -10.31 -10.20 10.96
CA ALA A 31 -9.07 -10.12 11.74
C ALA A 31 -7.83 -10.46 10.90
N HIS A 32 -7.92 -11.48 10.05
CA HIS A 32 -6.85 -11.89 9.13
C HIS A 32 -6.49 -10.77 8.17
N TRP A 33 -7.48 -10.19 7.47
CA TRP A 33 -7.21 -9.14 6.49
C TRP A 33 -6.72 -7.84 7.13
N ARG A 34 -7.19 -7.48 8.34
CA ARG A 34 -6.58 -6.38 9.12
C ARG A 34 -5.09 -6.63 9.32
N ALA A 35 -4.71 -7.80 9.82
CA ALA A 35 -3.32 -8.15 10.05
C ALA A 35 -2.47 -8.09 8.76
N VAL A 36 -2.96 -8.70 7.68
CA VAL A 36 -2.27 -8.70 6.37
C VAL A 36 -2.05 -7.29 5.85
N TYR A 37 -3.09 -6.43 5.89
CA TYR A 37 -2.94 -5.05 5.44
C TYR A 37 -1.97 -4.25 6.32
N THR A 38 -2.04 -4.39 7.65
CA THR A 38 -1.10 -3.75 8.58
C THR A 38 0.34 -4.17 8.30
N GLU A 39 0.61 -5.46 8.12
CA GLU A 39 1.95 -5.97 7.82
C GLU A 39 2.48 -5.45 6.47
N MET A 40 1.63 -5.43 5.43
CA MET A 40 2.03 -4.93 4.11
C MET A 40 2.30 -3.42 4.11
N ILE A 41 1.53 -2.65 4.88
CA ILE A 41 1.78 -1.22 5.08
C ILE A 41 3.14 -1.03 5.76
N ALA A 42 3.38 -1.70 6.89
CA ALA A 42 4.64 -1.58 7.63
C ALA A 42 5.85 -1.95 6.78
N PHE A 43 5.75 -3.05 6.01
CA PHE A 43 6.80 -3.46 5.07
C PHE A 43 7.09 -2.38 4.02
N LYS A 44 6.05 -1.86 3.33
CA LYS A 44 6.24 -0.83 2.31
C LYS A 44 6.72 0.50 2.90
N GLU A 45 6.36 0.86 4.13
CA GLU A 45 6.86 2.05 4.82
C GLU A 45 8.37 1.93 5.08
N GLY A 46 8.83 0.76 5.53
CA GLY A 46 10.26 0.47 5.67
C GLY A 46 11.02 0.56 4.35
N LEU A 47 10.46 -0.04 3.28
CA LEU A 47 11.05 0.03 1.94
C LEU A 47 11.14 1.48 1.42
N LEU A 48 10.09 2.27 1.61
CA LEU A 48 10.08 3.68 1.19
C LEU A 48 11.12 4.51 1.96
N ALA A 49 11.28 4.26 3.27
CA ALA A 49 12.30 4.90 4.08
C ALA A 49 13.71 4.56 3.58
N GLU A 50 13.97 3.28 3.30
CA GLU A 50 15.25 2.82 2.77
C GLU A 50 15.55 3.43 1.39
N THR A 51 14.58 3.45 0.48
CA THR A 51 14.72 4.06 -0.84
C THR A 51 15.05 5.55 -0.75
N ARG A 52 14.39 6.29 0.15
CA ARG A 52 14.69 7.71 0.39
C ARG A 52 16.07 7.95 1.00
N GLU A 53 16.55 7.05 1.85
CA GLU A 53 17.93 7.10 2.36
C GLU A 53 18.96 6.82 1.25
N LYS A 54 18.71 5.85 0.38
CA LYS A 54 19.61 5.51 -0.74
C LYS A 54 19.73 6.64 -1.76
N ILE A 55 18.60 7.27 -2.14
CA ILE A 55 18.60 8.42 -3.06
C ILE A 55 19.48 9.56 -2.51
N ARG A 56 19.37 9.85 -1.20
CA ARG A 56 20.19 10.89 -0.56
C ARG A 56 21.70 10.62 -0.64
N LYS A 57 22.10 9.35 -0.72
CA LYS A 57 23.52 8.93 -0.77
C LYS A 57 24.08 8.89 -2.19
N VAL A 58 23.22 8.76 -3.20
CA VAL A 58 23.63 8.66 -4.61
C VAL A 58 22.72 9.57 -5.46
N PRO A 59 23.02 10.88 -5.56
CA PRO A 59 22.19 11.86 -6.27
C PRO A 59 21.93 11.50 -7.74
N GLU A 60 22.84 10.76 -8.37
CA GLU A 60 22.68 10.28 -9.76
C GLU A 60 21.50 9.30 -9.93
N THR A 61 21.09 8.61 -8.85
CA THR A 61 19.89 7.73 -8.84
C THR A 61 18.59 8.47 -8.53
N GLU A 62 18.67 9.76 -8.16
CA GLU A 62 17.52 10.60 -7.80
C GLU A 62 16.50 10.70 -8.93
N ARG A 63 16.97 10.74 -10.18
CA ARG A 63 16.11 10.90 -11.35
C ARG A 63 15.26 9.66 -11.65
N GLU A 64 15.81 8.45 -11.49
CA GLU A 64 15.07 7.20 -11.74
C GLU A 64 14.19 6.82 -10.54
N LEU A 65 14.79 6.75 -9.34
CA LEU A 65 14.07 6.33 -8.13
C LEU A 65 13.07 7.40 -7.65
N GLY A 66 13.40 8.69 -7.80
CA GLY A 66 12.52 9.79 -7.44
C GLY A 66 11.38 10.03 -8.43
N GLY A 67 11.60 9.72 -9.71
CA GLY A 67 10.62 9.93 -10.77
C GLY A 67 9.53 8.86 -10.85
N ILE A 68 9.85 7.61 -10.53
CA ILE A 68 8.94 6.46 -10.71
C ILE A 68 8.68 5.73 -9.39
N ASP A 69 9.73 5.33 -8.67
CA ASP A 69 9.58 4.42 -7.54
C ASP A 69 8.93 5.07 -6.32
N ILE A 70 9.31 6.30 -5.96
CA ILE A 70 8.68 7.03 -4.85
C ILE A 70 7.19 7.28 -5.11
N PRO A 71 6.77 7.84 -6.27
CA PRO A 71 5.36 7.98 -6.59
C PRO A 71 4.61 6.65 -6.57
N PHE A 72 5.20 5.59 -7.14
CA PHE A 72 4.60 4.26 -7.17
C PHE A 72 4.39 3.69 -5.77
N LEU A 73 5.43 3.66 -4.93
CA LEU A 73 5.35 3.17 -3.56
C LEU A 73 4.34 3.98 -2.73
N THR A 74 4.26 5.30 -2.96
CA THR A 74 3.31 6.17 -2.26
C THR A 74 1.86 5.88 -2.67
N ALA A 75 1.59 5.68 -3.96
CA ALA A 75 0.26 5.35 -4.46
C ALA A 75 -0.17 3.93 -4.03
N GLU A 76 0.74 2.96 -4.05
CA GLU A 76 0.51 1.62 -3.50
C GLU A 76 0.19 1.67 -1.99
N MET A 77 0.87 2.53 -1.24
CA MET A 77 0.60 2.75 0.17
C MET A 77 -0.83 3.26 0.41
N GLN A 78 -1.27 4.23 -0.39
CA GLN A 78 -2.65 4.75 -0.30
C GLN A 78 -3.68 3.66 -0.59
N ARG A 79 -3.43 2.78 -1.57
CA ARG A 79 -4.28 1.62 -1.85
C ARG A 79 -4.38 0.71 -0.63
N LEU A 80 -3.25 0.35 -0.02
CA LEU A 80 -3.24 -0.52 1.16
C LEU A 80 -3.96 0.11 2.36
N LYS A 81 -3.74 1.41 2.60
CA LYS A 81 -4.40 2.15 3.70
C LYS A 81 -5.92 2.15 3.55
N ARG A 82 -6.44 2.38 2.34
CA ARG A 82 -7.89 2.25 2.06
C ARG A 82 -8.41 0.82 2.26
N GLY A 83 -7.60 -0.19 1.95
CA GLY A 83 -7.94 -1.59 2.21
C GLY A 83 -8.03 -1.89 3.72
N LEU A 84 -7.07 -1.37 4.50
CA LEU A 84 -7.12 -1.48 5.96
C LEU A 84 -8.35 -0.77 6.55
N GLU A 85 -8.60 0.47 6.14
CA GLU A 85 -9.77 1.26 6.58
C GLU A 85 -11.08 0.51 6.31
N PHE A 86 -11.19 -0.17 5.15
CA PHE A 86 -12.35 -0.99 4.84
C PHE A 86 -12.56 -2.10 5.89
N TRP A 87 -11.52 -2.87 6.21
CA TRP A 87 -11.62 -3.97 7.17
C TRP A 87 -11.75 -3.48 8.62
N GLU A 88 -11.16 -2.34 8.98
CA GLU A 88 -11.31 -1.68 10.29
C GLU A 88 -12.74 -1.17 10.51
N SER A 89 -13.42 -0.72 9.45
CA SER A 89 -14.81 -0.25 9.55
C SER A 89 -15.82 -1.38 9.81
N ARG A 90 -15.46 -2.64 9.56
CA ARG A 90 -16.33 -3.79 9.83
C ARG A 90 -16.33 -4.15 11.31
N PRO A 91 -17.47 -4.60 11.86
CA PRO A 91 -17.46 -5.17 13.20
C PRO A 91 -16.61 -6.45 13.18
N GLY A 92 -15.48 -6.44 13.88
CA GLY A 92 -14.82 -7.70 14.28
C GLY A 92 -15.69 -8.41 15.31
N GLU A 93 -15.38 -9.67 15.63
CA GLU A 93 -16.07 -10.38 16.71
C GLU A 93 -16.22 -9.47 17.94
N GLY A 94 -17.49 -9.23 18.31
CA GLY A 94 -17.85 -8.33 19.40
C GLY A 94 -17.40 -8.92 20.74
N ILE A 95 -16.96 -8.02 21.61
CA ILE A 95 -17.12 -8.18 23.06
C ILE A 95 -18.62 -8.22 23.37
#